data_AF-A0A9D7ZWQ2-F1
#
_entry.id   AF-A0A9D7ZWQ2-F1
#
_cell.length_a   1.000
_cell.length_b   1.000
_cell.length_c   1.000
_cell.angle_alpha   90.00
_cell.angle_beta   90.00
_cell.angle_gamma   90.00
#
_symmetry.space_group_name_H-M   'P 1'
#
loop_
_entity.id
_entity.type
_entity.pdbx_description
1 polymer ?
#
loop_
_entity_poly.entity_id
_entity_poly.type
_entity_poly.pdbx_seq_one_letter_code
_entity_poly.pdbx_strand_id
1 'polypeptide(L)'
;MKKINYIILGFVGLALVLTAGLVVAEKPRAKELSRAVLKIDSLSCGGCFSTINAGLAPLEGYSGMGANLFRKLIAIDFIPPLTAEKISQALIDAGYPGKLETVDSISKEESFAYLESKRTGFISGGSSCGGGYAGRSNGNQGSSGKAPSPSGSCCPLPGGSQPTQDL
;
A
#
# COMPACT_ATOMS: atom_id res chain seq x y z
N MET A 1 -26.52 55.84 27.56
CA MET A 1 -27.04 55.48 26.22
C MET A 1 -26.00 54.90 25.24
N LYS A 2 -24.69 54.83 25.56
CA LYS A 2 -23.67 54.25 24.65
C LYS A 2 -23.44 52.73 24.81
N LYS A 3 -23.82 52.14 25.97
CA LYS A 3 -23.58 50.71 26.28
C LYS A 3 -24.43 49.74 25.45
N ILE A 4 -25.62 50.15 25.00
CA ILE A 4 -26.52 49.30 24.19
C ILE A 4 -25.95 49.09 22.77
N ASN A 5 -25.26 50.09 22.21
CA ASN A 5 -24.68 49.99 20.86
C ASN A 5 -23.46 49.05 20.80
N TYR A 6 -22.66 48.97 21.88
CA TYR A 6 -21.55 48.01 21.95
C TYR A 6 -22.00 46.56 22.14
N ILE A 7 -23.15 46.35 22.80
CA ILE A 7 -23.76 45.01 22.94
C ILE A 7 -24.28 44.52 21.58
N ILE A 8 -24.93 45.39 20.81
CA ILE A 8 -25.41 45.06 19.46
C ILE A 8 -24.23 44.81 18.50
N LEU A 9 -23.18 45.64 18.55
CA LEU A 9 -21.95 45.44 17.76
C LEU A 9 -21.23 44.13 18.12
N GLY A 10 -21.18 43.76 19.40
CA GLY A 10 -20.59 42.50 19.87
C GLY A 10 -21.38 41.27 19.40
N PHE A 11 -22.72 41.33 19.43
CA PHE A 11 -23.58 40.26 18.94
C PHE A 11 -23.53 40.09 17.42
N VAL A 12 -23.46 41.20 16.66
CA VAL A 12 -23.28 41.14 15.21
C VAL A 12 -21.91 40.57 14.85
N GLY A 13 -20.85 40.96 15.56
CA GLY A 13 -19.51 40.38 15.39
C GLY A 13 -19.45 38.89 15.73
N LEU A 14 -20.06 38.46 16.83
CA LEU A 14 -20.15 37.06 17.23
C LEU A 14 -20.98 36.23 16.22
N ALA A 15 -22.08 36.79 15.71
CA ALA A 15 -22.90 36.15 14.69
C ALA A 15 -22.15 36.00 13.36
N LEU A 16 -21.31 36.97 12.98
CA LEU A 16 -20.49 36.92 11.76
C LEU A 16 -19.35 35.88 11.87
N VAL A 17 -18.76 35.73 13.07
CA VAL A 17 -17.75 34.68 13.33
C VAL A 17 -18.40 33.29 13.34
N LEU A 18 -19.63 33.17 13.87
CA LEU A 18 -20.39 31.92 13.86
C LEU A 18 -20.82 31.49 12.44
N THR A 19 -21.15 32.43 11.55
CA THR A 19 -21.46 32.09 10.15
C THR A 19 -20.22 31.75 9.32
N ALA A 20 -19.04 32.27 9.67
CA ALA A 20 -17.78 31.89 9.02
C ALA A 20 -17.20 30.55 9.53
N GLY A 21 -17.53 30.13 10.75
CA GLY A 21 -17.07 28.87 11.35
C GLY A 21 -17.79 27.59 10.86
N LEU A 22 -18.85 27.75 10.06
CA LEU A 22 -19.68 26.64 9.54
C LEU A 22 -19.27 26.16 8.14
N VAL A 23 -18.14 26.62 7.60
CA VAL A 23 -17.47 25.90 6.50
C VAL A 23 -16.80 24.68 7.09
N VAL A 24 -17.67 23.70 7.40
CA VAL A 24 -17.35 22.30 7.58
C VAL A 24 -16.36 21.95 6.48
N ALA A 25 -15.17 21.56 6.88
CA ALA A 25 -14.20 20.93 6.01
C ALA A 25 -14.78 19.60 5.52
N GLU A 26 -15.65 19.64 4.50
CA GLU A 26 -15.98 18.49 3.69
C GLU A 26 -14.73 18.18 2.86
N LYS A 27 -13.81 17.44 3.48
CA LYS A 27 -12.64 16.84 2.81
C LYS A 27 -13.20 16.14 1.56
N PRO A 28 -12.81 16.56 0.34
CA PRO A 28 -13.43 16.08 -0.88
C PRO A 28 -13.21 14.57 -0.89
N ARG A 29 -14.34 13.84 -0.87
CA ARG A 29 -14.43 12.39 -0.84
C ARG A 29 -13.54 11.85 -1.95
N ALA A 30 -12.35 11.42 -1.55
CA ALA A 30 -11.45 10.73 -2.42
C ALA A 30 -12.22 9.55 -3.01
N LYS A 31 -12.28 9.51 -4.35
CA LYS A 31 -12.60 8.34 -5.18
C LYS A 31 -12.57 7.05 -4.34
N GLU A 32 -13.74 6.44 -4.09
CA GLU A 32 -13.97 5.35 -3.12
C GLU A 32 -12.88 4.28 -3.18
N LEU A 33 -11.86 4.42 -2.34
CA LEU A 33 -10.82 3.44 -2.15
C LEU A 33 -11.23 2.59 -0.94
N SER A 34 -11.28 1.29 -1.16
CA SER A 34 -11.63 0.30 -0.15
C SER A 34 -10.47 -0.67 0.03
N ARG A 35 -10.26 -1.12 1.26
CA ARG A 35 -9.27 -2.13 1.61
C ARG A 35 -9.98 -3.39 2.07
N ALA A 36 -9.81 -4.47 1.33
CA ALA A 36 -10.24 -5.79 1.78
C ALA A 36 -9.07 -6.51 2.46
N VAL A 37 -9.30 -7.01 3.66
CA VAL A 37 -8.36 -7.88 4.37
C VAL A 37 -8.86 -9.32 4.27
N LEU A 38 -8.04 -10.19 3.70
CA LEU A 38 -8.33 -11.61 3.54
C LEU A 38 -7.26 -12.46 4.23
N LYS A 39 -7.68 -13.57 4.84
CA LYS A 39 -6.80 -14.59 5.38
C LYS A 39 -6.60 -15.70 4.36
N ILE A 40 -5.35 -15.99 4.02
CA ILE A 40 -4.97 -17.02 3.03
C ILE A 40 -4.02 -18.01 3.68
N ASP A 41 -4.48 -19.23 3.95
CA ASP A 41 -3.69 -20.21 4.70
C ASP A 41 -2.41 -20.67 3.96
N SER A 42 -2.43 -20.60 2.62
CA SER A 42 -1.30 -20.92 1.73
C SER A 42 -0.24 -19.82 1.62
N LEU A 43 -0.44 -18.66 2.26
CA LEU A 43 0.50 -17.54 2.21
C LEU A 43 1.68 -17.76 3.17
N SER A 44 2.71 -18.47 2.72
CA SER A 44 3.88 -18.84 3.54
C SER A 44 5.20 -18.21 3.10
N CYS A 45 5.31 -17.73 1.86
CA CYS A 45 6.54 -17.15 1.33
C CYS A 45 6.29 -15.91 0.47
N GLY A 46 7.33 -15.10 0.27
CA GLY A 46 7.27 -13.93 -0.62
C GLY A 46 6.94 -14.28 -2.07
N GLY A 47 7.28 -15.49 -2.53
CA GLY A 47 6.92 -15.99 -3.85
C GLY A 47 5.41 -16.14 -4.04
N CYS A 48 4.69 -16.68 -3.05
CA CYS A 48 3.24 -16.77 -3.07
C CYS A 48 2.60 -15.38 -3.17
N PHE A 49 3.12 -14.40 -2.42
CA PHE A 49 2.65 -13.02 -2.50
C PHE A 49 2.82 -12.42 -3.91
N SER A 50 3.98 -12.62 -4.54
CA SER A 50 4.24 -12.13 -5.90
C SER A 50 3.31 -12.77 -6.92
N THR A 51 3.04 -14.08 -6.82
CA THR A 51 2.11 -14.78 -7.72
C THR A 51 0.69 -14.24 -7.58
N ILE A 52 0.21 -14.07 -6.34
CA ILE A 52 -1.11 -13.49 -6.07
C ILE A 52 -1.20 -12.06 -6.62
N ASN A 53 -0.18 -11.24 -6.38
CA ASN A 53 -0.14 -9.87 -6.90
C ASN A 53 -0.22 -9.84 -8.43
N ALA A 54 0.52 -10.72 -9.11
CA ALA A 54 0.51 -10.83 -10.56
C ALA A 54 -0.87 -11.24 -11.11
N GLY A 55 -1.60 -12.09 -10.39
CA GLY A 55 -2.98 -12.47 -10.76
C GLY A 55 -4.02 -11.36 -10.56
N LEU A 56 -3.82 -10.50 -9.55
CA LEU A 56 -4.76 -9.41 -9.22
C LEU A 56 -4.44 -8.08 -9.92
N ALA A 57 -3.18 -7.83 -10.25
CA ALA A 57 -2.72 -6.63 -10.96
C ALA A 57 -3.48 -6.28 -12.27
N PRO A 58 -3.89 -7.25 -13.11
CA PRO A 58 -4.64 -6.94 -14.33
C PRO A 58 -6.12 -6.59 -14.09
N LEU A 59 -6.64 -6.73 -12.86
CA LEU A 59 -8.04 -6.43 -12.56
C LEU A 59 -8.31 -4.92 -12.57
N GLU A 60 -9.34 -4.51 -13.30
CA GLU A 60 -9.78 -3.12 -13.33
C GLU A 60 -10.21 -2.63 -11.94
N GLY A 61 -9.56 -1.60 -11.43
CA GLY A 61 -9.83 -1.06 -10.10
C GLY A 61 -8.88 -1.56 -9.02
N TYR A 62 -7.91 -2.42 -9.33
CA TYR A 62 -6.83 -2.76 -8.41
C TYR A 62 -5.88 -1.57 -8.20
N SER A 63 -5.59 -1.22 -6.94
CA SER A 63 -4.68 -0.11 -6.59
C SER A 63 -3.37 -0.58 -5.98
N GLY A 64 -3.37 -1.70 -5.26
CA GLY A 64 -2.17 -2.22 -4.59
C GLY A 64 -2.51 -3.23 -3.51
N MET A 65 -1.49 -3.87 -2.97
CA MET A 65 -1.64 -4.92 -1.97
C MET A 65 -0.45 -4.98 -1.04
N GLY A 66 -0.69 -5.38 0.20
CA GLY A 66 0.31 -5.72 1.19
C GLY A 66 -0.05 -7.05 1.86
N ALA A 67 0.94 -7.68 2.48
CA ALA A 67 0.73 -8.92 3.21
C ALA A 67 1.43 -8.93 4.57
N ASN A 68 0.84 -9.66 5.49
CA ASN A 68 1.43 -10.07 6.74
C ASN A 68 1.57 -11.60 6.72
N LEU A 69 2.75 -12.09 6.38
CA LEU A 69 3.04 -13.52 6.26
C LEU A 69 2.89 -14.27 7.59
N PHE A 70 3.23 -13.63 8.71
CA PHE A 70 3.11 -14.23 10.04
C PHE A 70 1.65 -14.49 10.41
N ARG A 71 0.77 -13.53 10.14
CA ARG A 71 -0.68 -13.65 10.37
C ARG A 71 -1.42 -14.30 9.21
N LYS A 72 -0.74 -14.58 8.10
CA LYS A 72 -1.30 -15.07 6.84
C LYS A 72 -2.43 -14.18 6.31
N LEU A 73 -2.27 -12.87 6.46
CA LEU A 73 -3.24 -11.87 6.01
C LEU A 73 -2.74 -11.13 4.79
N ILE A 74 -3.65 -10.81 3.89
CA ILE A 74 -3.43 -9.95 2.73
C ILE A 74 -4.40 -8.79 2.82
N ALA A 75 -3.91 -7.58 2.62
CA ALA A 75 -4.69 -6.37 2.48
C ALA A 75 -4.61 -5.89 1.03
N ILE A 76 -5.76 -5.73 0.37
CA ILE A 76 -5.87 -5.31 -1.03
C ILE A 76 -6.65 -4.01 -1.10
N ASP A 77 -6.05 -3.01 -1.72
CA ASP A 77 -6.68 -1.73 -2.01
C ASP A 77 -7.31 -1.77 -3.39
N PHE A 78 -8.60 -1.46 -3.47
CA PHE A 78 -9.37 -1.49 -4.71
C PHE A 78 -10.39 -0.34 -4.79
N ILE A 79 -10.87 -0.09 -6.01
CA ILE A 79 -11.86 0.93 -6.35
C ILE A 79 -12.97 0.25 -7.17
N PRO A 80 -14.24 0.69 -7.07
CA PRO A 80 -15.29 0.27 -8.00
C PRO A 80 -14.84 0.40 -9.48
N PRO A 81 -15.16 -0.57 -10.36
CA PRO A 81 -16.17 -1.63 -10.20
C PRO A 81 -15.66 -2.95 -9.58
N LEU A 82 -14.44 -2.97 -9.04
CA LEU A 82 -13.90 -4.13 -8.34
C LEU A 82 -14.57 -4.27 -6.96
N THR A 83 -14.92 -5.49 -6.58
CA THR A 83 -15.55 -5.80 -5.29
C THR A 83 -14.74 -6.86 -4.56
N ALA A 84 -14.89 -6.95 -3.24
CA ALA A 84 -14.25 -7.98 -2.43
C ALA A 84 -14.62 -9.41 -2.90
N GLU A 85 -15.83 -9.59 -3.44
CA GLU A 85 -16.30 -10.86 -4.00
C GLU A 85 -15.53 -11.24 -5.26
N LYS A 86 -15.34 -10.30 -6.20
CA LYS A 86 -14.55 -10.52 -7.42
C LYS A 86 -13.08 -10.80 -7.10
N ILE A 87 -12.53 -10.13 -6.09
CA ILE A 87 -11.18 -10.38 -5.60
C ILE A 87 -11.09 -11.80 -5.03
N SER A 88 -12.06 -12.21 -4.23
CA SER A 88 -12.12 -13.58 -3.68
C SER A 88 -12.21 -14.63 -4.79
N GLN A 89 -13.02 -14.40 -5.82
CA GLN A 89 -13.10 -15.29 -6.99
C GLN A 89 -11.76 -15.38 -7.73
N ALA A 90 -11.13 -14.24 -8.04
CA ALA A 90 -9.82 -14.22 -8.69
C ALA A 90 -8.73 -14.93 -7.87
N LEU A 91 -8.80 -14.86 -6.54
CA LEU A 91 -7.92 -15.59 -5.64
C LEU A 91 -8.15 -17.10 -5.70
N ILE A 92 -9.40 -17.55 -5.77
CA ILE A 92 -9.76 -18.96 -5.93
C ILE A 92 -9.25 -19.49 -7.28
N ASP A 93 -9.44 -18.74 -8.36
CA ASP A 93 -8.97 -19.10 -9.71
C ASP A 93 -7.44 -19.17 -9.78
N ALA A 94 -6.74 -18.35 -9.00
CA ALA A 94 -5.30 -18.39 -8.83
C ALA A 94 -4.79 -19.52 -7.92
N GLY A 95 -5.68 -20.31 -7.29
CA GLY A 95 -5.33 -21.40 -6.38
C GLY A 95 -5.03 -20.96 -4.94
N TYR A 96 -5.44 -19.76 -4.55
CA TYR A 96 -5.22 -19.16 -3.23
C TYR A 96 -6.55 -18.81 -2.55
N PRO A 97 -7.40 -19.80 -2.19
CA PRO A 97 -8.65 -19.52 -1.52
C PRO A 97 -8.40 -18.76 -0.21
N GLY A 98 -9.14 -17.67 -0.02
CA GLY A 98 -9.00 -16.79 1.12
C GLY A 98 -10.34 -16.50 1.79
N LYS A 99 -10.32 -16.34 3.11
CA LYS A 99 -11.48 -15.91 3.88
C LYS A 99 -11.44 -14.39 4.06
N LEU A 100 -12.53 -13.70 3.70
CA LEU A 100 -12.67 -12.27 3.97
C LEU A 100 -12.78 -12.02 5.47
N GLU A 101 -11.94 -11.14 6.00
CA GLU A 101 -11.90 -10.76 7.41
C GLU A 101 -12.57 -9.38 7.60
N THR A 102 -12.10 -8.35 6.87
CA THR A 102 -12.68 -7.00 6.94
C THR A 102 -12.68 -6.31 5.58
N VAL A 103 -13.57 -5.32 5.42
CA VAL A 103 -13.57 -4.38 4.29
C VAL A 103 -13.80 -2.99 4.84
N ASP A 104 -12.80 -2.12 4.69
CA ASP A 104 -12.81 -0.77 5.25
C ASP A 104 -12.59 0.26 4.15
N SER A 105 -13.25 1.42 4.23
CA SER A 105 -12.98 2.55 3.33
C SER A 105 -11.73 3.29 3.80
N ILE A 106 -10.74 3.44 2.91
CA ILE A 106 -9.45 4.04 3.23
C ILE A 106 -9.24 5.36 2.50
N SER A 107 -8.46 6.26 3.11
CA SER A 107 -8.05 7.49 2.44
C SER A 107 -6.93 7.23 1.44
N LYS A 108 -6.77 8.11 0.43
CA LYS A 108 -5.66 8.02 -0.55
C LYS A 108 -4.30 8.04 0.15
N GLU A 109 -4.18 8.81 1.22
CA GLU A 109 -2.96 8.95 2.02
C GLU A 109 -2.50 7.63 2.67
N GLU A 110 -3.42 6.68 2.87
CA GLU A 110 -3.15 5.38 3.49
C GLU A 110 -3.06 4.24 2.47
N SER A 111 -3.33 4.53 1.19
CA SER A 111 -3.28 3.54 0.12
C SER A 111 -1.85 3.05 -0.13
N PHE A 112 -1.70 1.77 -0.49
CA PHE A 112 -0.38 1.20 -0.82
C PHE A 112 0.31 1.95 -1.96
N ALA A 113 -0.45 2.42 -2.96
CA ALA A 113 0.07 3.21 -4.07
C ALA A 113 0.70 4.53 -3.60
N TYR A 114 0.05 5.22 -2.66
CA TYR A 114 0.57 6.46 -2.09
C TYR A 114 1.81 6.23 -1.23
N LEU A 115 1.80 5.20 -0.37
CA LEU A 115 2.95 4.85 0.47
C LEU A 115 4.18 4.52 -0.39
N GLU A 116 3.99 3.80 -1.50
CA GLU A 116 5.08 3.49 -2.42
C GLU A 116 5.64 4.75 -3.10
N SER A 117 4.78 5.68 -3.52
CA SER A 117 5.21 6.97 -4.08
C SER A 117 6.04 7.83 -3.12
N LYS A 118 5.80 7.72 -1.81
CA LYS A 118 6.60 8.42 -0.79
C LYS A 118 7.92 7.72 -0.51
N ARG A 119 7.95 6.39 -0.58
CA ARG A 119 9.17 5.60 -0.36
C ARG A 119 10.24 5.91 -1.39
N THR A 120 9.85 6.17 -2.64
CA THR A 120 10.79 6.49 -3.73
C THR A 120 11.38 7.91 -3.64
N GLY A 121 10.87 8.77 -2.76
CA GLY A 121 11.34 10.15 -2.56
C GLY A 121 12.63 10.33 -1.75
N PHE A 122 13.25 9.26 -1.24
CA PHE A 122 14.45 9.34 -0.40
C PHE A 122 15.71 8.66 -1.00
N ILE A 123 15.63 8.11 -2.22
CA ILE A 123 16.76 7.44 -2.88
C ILE A 123 17.36 8.34 -3.97
N SER A 124 17.65 9.61 -3.65
CA SER A 124 18.50 10.47 -4.48
C SER A 124 19.91 10.67 -3.91
N GLY A 125 20.26 9.93 -2.85
CA GLY A 125 21.64 9.76 -2.39
C GLY A 125 22.02 8.28 -2.50
N GLY A 126 22.95 7.96 -3.40
CA GLY A 126 23.39 6.58 -3.63
C GLY A 126 23.85 5.89 -2.35
N SER A 127 23.28 4.73 -2.06
CA SER A 127 23.89 3.70 -1.23
C SER A 127 23.31 2.35 -1.62
N SER A 128 24.14 1.65 -2.38
CA SER A 128 24.06 0.27 -2.82
C SER A 128 23.61 -0.71 -1.75
N CYS A 129 22.35 -1.17 -1.78
CA CYS A 129 22.00 -2.59 -1.67
C CYS A 129 20.47 -2.84 -1.77
N GLY A 130 20.05 -3.46 -2.88
CA GLY A 130 18.97 -4.47 -2.92
C GLY A 130 17.51 -4.02 -2.82
N GLY A 131 16.77 -4.19 -3.92
CA GLY A 131 15.32 -4.44 -3.87
C GLY A 131 14.50 -3.59 -4.83
N GLY A 132 14.29 -4.07 -6.06
CA GLY A 132 13.40 -3.43 -7.01
C GLY A 132 12.75 -4.44 -7.94
N TYR A 133 11.48 -4.76 -7.70
CA TYR A 133 10.56 -5.27 -8.70
C TYR A 133 10.33 -4.15 -9.73
N ALA A 134 11.24 -4.00 -10.68
CA ALA A 134 11.08 -3.05 -11.79
C ALA A 134 10.11 -3.62 -12.83
N GLY A 135 8.82 -3.50 -12.57
CA GLY A 135 7.80 -3.57 -13.62
C GLY A 135 7.76 -2.24 -14.38
N ARG A 136 8.65 -2.06 -15.37
CA ARG A 136 8.52 -0.98 -16.37
C ARG A 136 8.67 -1.58 -17.77
N SER A 137 7.52 -2.02 -18.29
CA SER A 137 7.38 -2.39 -19.70
C SER A 137 7.23 -1.13 -20.56
N ASN A 138 7.96 -1.17 -21.68
CA ASN A 138 7.73 -0.50 -22.96
C ASN A 138 8.68 0.66 -23.34
N GLY A 139 9.49 0.39 -24.35
CA GLY A 139 10.45 1.30 -24.96
C GLY A 139 11.47 0.54 -25.81
N ASN A 140 11.04 0.09 -26.98
CA ASN A 140 11.85 -0.43 -28.09
C ASN A 140 13.27 0.17 -28.18
N GLN A 141 14.31 -0.60 -27.82
CA GLN A 141 15.67 -0.48 -28.38
C GLN A 141 16.35 -1.85 -28.35
N GLY A 142 16.70 -2.35 -29.53
CA GLY A 142 17.61 -3.49 -29.65
C GLY A 142 19.00 -3.13 -29.15
N SER A 143 19.60 -4.01 -28.35
CA SER A 143 21.06 -4.16 -28.30
C SER A 143 21.43 -5.47 -27.62
N SER A 144 22.14 -6.29 -28.37
CA SER A 144 22.88 -7.45 -27.93
C SER A 144 23.77 -7.12 -26.72
N GLY A 145 23.65 -7.87 -25.62
CA GLY A 145 24.46 -7.64 -24.43
C GLY A 145 24.30 -8.75 -23.40
N LYS A 146 25.24 -9.72 -23.45
CA LYS A 146 25.69 -10.69 -22.44
C LYS A 146 24.99 -10.64 -21.05
N ALA A 147 24.38 -11.76 -20.65
CA ALA A 147 23.94 -11.99 -19.27
C ALA A 147 25.12 -11.92 -18.28
N PRO A 148 25.01 -11.22 -17.14
CA PRO A 148 25.93 -11.39 -16.03
C PRO A 148 25.49 -12.58 -15.16
N SER A 149 26.35 -13.59 -15.07
CA SER A 149 26.25 -14.67 -14.08
C SER A 149 26.38 -14.10 -12.66
N PRO A 150 25.50 -14.44 -11.70
CA PRO A 150 25.74 -14.13 -10.30
C PRO A 150 26.52 -15.27 -9.65
N SER A 151 27.84 -15.28 -9.84
CA SER A 151 28.77 -15.88 -8.87
C SER A 151 29.10 -14.83 -7.81
N GLY A 152 28.44 -14.90 -6.66
CA GLY A 152 28.70 -14.05 -5.50
C GLY A 152 27.89 -14.59 -4.32
N SER A 153 28.42 -15.57 -3.61
CA SER A 153 29.18 -15.41 -2.36
C SER A 153 28.28 -15.04 -1.18
N CYS A 154 28.10 -16.05 -0.33
CA CYS A 154 27.38 -16.06 0.93
C CYS A 154 27.78 -14.90 1.85
N CYS A 155 26.78 -14.37 2.58
CA CYS A 155 26.95 -13.37 3.62
C CYS A 155 28.04 -13.76 4.64
N PRO A 156 28.97 -12.85 5.00
CA PRO A 156 29.82 -13.04 6.16
C PRO A 156 29.03 -12.63 7.43
N LEU A 157 28.78 -13.61 8.31
CA LEU A 157 28.38 -13.39 9.69
C LEU A 157 29.61 -12.92 10.50
N PRO A 158 29.50 -11.89 11.36
CA PRO A 158 30.58 -11.52 12.25
C PRO A 158 30.58 -12.44 13.49
N GLY A 159 31.66 -13.23 13.62
CA GLY A 159 32.24 -13.65 14.91
C GLY A 159 31.44 -14.62 15.80
N GLY A 160 31.85 -15.89 15.81
CA GLY A 160 31.50 -16.87 16.85
C GLY A 160 32.07 -18.25 16.54
N SER A 161 33.19 -18.59 17.19
CA SER A 161 34.01 -19.81 17.05
C SER A 161 33.26 -21.15 17.20
N GLN A 162 33.56 -22.10 16.31
CA GLN A 162 33.26 -23.54 16.45
C GLN A 162 34.12 -24.17 17.59
N PRO A 163 33.86 -25.42 18.05
CA PRO A 163 34.21 -26.62 17.26
C PRO A 163 33.18 -27.76 17.29
N THR A 164 33.17 -28.51 16.19
CA THR A 164 32.59 -29.83 15.97
C THR A 164 33.27 -30.90 16.81
N GLN A 165 32.52 -31.88 17.33
CA GLN A 165 33.03 -33.20 17.68
C GLN A 165 32.05 -34.25 17.14
N ASP A 166 32.40 -34.81 15.98
CA ASP A 166 31.97 -36.13 15.53
C ASP A 166 33.21 -37.04 15.65
N LEU A 167 33.19 -37.93 16.64
CA LEU A 167 33.77 -39.28 16.60
C LEU A 167 33.13 -40.14 17.69
#